data_AF-A0A4W5MGB3-F1
#
_entry.id   AF-A0A4W5MGB3-F1
#
_cell.length_a   1.000
_cell.length_b   1.000
_cell.length_c   1.000
_cell.angle_alpha   90.00
_cell.angle_beta   90.00
_cell.angle_gamma   90.00
#
_symmetry.space_group_name_H-M   'P 1'
#
loop_
_entity.id
_entity.type
_entity.pdbx_description
1 polymer ?
#
loop_
_entity_poly.entity_id
_entity_poly.type
_entity_poly.pdbx_seq_one_letter_code
_entity_poly.pdbx_strand_id
1 'polypeptide(L)'
;YGLSSILCVRESYSLRSARVHLARVLELLRAVGPNNALTEGRSPSLLDSLTHTHSTDSNVPSKGKGLKRSSSNTKTEPANQEGVPPEYILPGASERPLLAILPHNTRPEVPSSLQDLSLSCWNPPPGHRKLQGDFLYFTLVTLEGRKCDITSCPRGFFLNRSTVGVFDPRPASSSPVSHCLTDLLSHISPAFKQALTTLRARPQLPPVEVMLTPYCTLSWLGPPSASHSHRNPLSRLGLDQHSGAQAPDWNEELQAARDLPQGSMEERLQRDRALLQVHTSHSL
;
A
#
# COMPACT_ATOMS: atom_id res chain seq x y z
N TYR A 1 -31.14 2.41 -43.70
CA TYR A 1 -29.84 2.38 -43.01
C TYR A 1 -30.09 2.03 -41.55
N GLY A 2 -29.86 0.77 -41.17
CA GLY A 2 -30.12 0.27 -39.82
C GLY A 2 -29.02 0.74 -38.86
N LEU A 3 -29.43 1.34 -37.73
CA LEU A 3 -28.53 1.66 -36.63
C LEU A 3 -28.08 0.35 -35.99
N SER A 4 -26.81 -0.03 -36.21
CA SER A 4 -26.18 -1.11 -35.46
C SER A 4 -26.02 -0.68 -34.01
N SER A 5 -26.84 -1.23 -33.12
CA SER A 5 -26.70 -1.05 -31.68
C SER A 5 -25.43 -1.77 -31.21
N ILE A 6 -24.43 -1.01 -30.76
CA ILE A 6 -23.22 -1.58 -30.15
C ILE A 6 -23.64 -2.18 -28.80
N LEU A 7 -23.67 -3.51 -28.72
CA LEU A 7 -23.88 -4.24 -27.48
C LEU A 7 -22.52 -4.43 -26.81
N CYS A 8 -22.31 -3.79 -25.66
CA CYS A 8 -21.14 -4.06 -24.82
C CYS A 8 -21.26 -5.48 -24.26
N VAL A 9 -20.54 -6.43 -24.84
CA VAL A 9 -20.44 -7.80 -24.30
C VAL A 9 -19.41 -7.78 -23.19
N ARG A 10 -19.87 -7.90 -21.93
CA ARG A 10 -19.00 -7.93 -20.76
C ARG A 10 -18.27 -9.26 -20.65
N GLU A 11 -16.95 -9.19 -20.49
CA GLU A 11 -16.08 -10.35 -20.29
C GLU A 11 -16.27 -10.97 -18.89
N SER A 12 -16.23 -12.29 -18.84
CA SER A 12 -16.31 -13.08 -17.61
C SER A 12 -15.10 -12.83 -16.73
N TYR A 13 -15.32 -12.72 -15.42
CA TYR A 13 -14.24 -12.56 -14.45
C TYR A 13 -13.42 -13.85 -14.31
N SER A 14 -12.10 -13.70 -14.17
CA SER A 14 -11.18 -14.77 -13.79
C SER A 14 -10.73 -14.60 -12.32
N LEU A 15 -10.12 -15.64 -11.74
CA LEU A 15 -9.48 -15.52 -10.43
C LEU A 15 -8.38 -14.45 -10.44
N ARG A 16 -7.62 -14.35 -11.54
CA ARG A 16 -6.56 -13.34 -11.68
C ARG A 16 -7.13 -11.93 -11.67
N SER A 17 -8.20 -11.67 -12.44
CA SER A 17 -8.84 -10.35 -12.44
C SER A 17 -9.46 -10.01 -11.09
N ALA A 18 -10.07 -10.99 -10.39
CA ALA A 18 -10.56 -10.85 -9.01
C ALA A 18 -9.48 -10.35 -8.07
N ARG A 19 -8.30 -10.97 -8.14
CA ARG A 19 -7.15 -10.57 -7.33
C ARG A 19 -6.65 -9.17 -7.66
N VAL A 20 -6.51 -8.85 -8.95
CA VAL A 20 -6.07 -7.52 -9.38
C VAL A 20 -7.04 -6.42 -8.94
N HIS A 21 -8.36 -6.65 -9.01
CA HIS A 21 -9.34 -5.67 -8.52
C HIS A 21 -9.26 -5.46 -7.02
N LEU A 22 -9.12 -6.55 -6.24
CA LEU A 22 -8.98 -6.46 -4.80
C LEU A 22 -7.68 -5.72 -4.43
N ALA A 23 -6.58 -5.95 -5.15
CA ALA A 23 -5.30 -5.27 -4.94
C ALA A 23 -5.43 -3.77 -5.17
N ARG A 24 -6.03 -3.37 -6.30
CA ARG A 24 -6.27 -1.96 -6.61
C ARG A 24 -7.14 -1.27 -5.56
N VAL A 25 -8.18 -1.94 -5.06
CA VAL A 25 -9.02 -1.37 -4.01
C VAL A 25 -8.23 -1.17 -2.71
N LEU A 26 -7.42 -2.14 -2.31
CA LEU A 26 -6.56 -2.00 -1.13
C LEU A 26 -5.50 -0.91 -1.30
N GLU A 27 -4.92 -0.77 -2.49
CA GLU A 27 -4.00 0.33 -2.81
C GLU A 27 -4.69 1.70 -2.75
N LEU A 28 -5.93 1.80 -3.26
CA LEU A 28 -6.73 3.02 -3.17
C LEU A 28 -7.07 3.37 -1.72
N LEU A 29 -7.46 2.37 -0.92
CA LEU A 29 -7.76 2.52 0.50
C LEU A 29 -6.54 2.87 1.34
N ARG A 30 -5.34 2.56 0.83
CA ARG A 30 -4.09 2.85 1.52
C ARG A 30 -3.94 4.36 1.67
N ALA A 31 -3.94 4.83 2.90
CA ALA A 31 -3.61 6.21 3.24
C ALA A 31 -2.15 6.46 2.88
N VAL A 32 -1.85 7.36 1.93
CA VAL A 32 -0.46 7.80 1.66
C VAL A 32 -0.09 8.78 2.76
N GLY A 33 0.59 8.29 3.79
CA GLY A 33 1.21 9.12 4.81
C GLY A 33 2.69 9.32 4.51
N PRO A 34 3.30 10.42 4.99
CA PRO A 34 4.73 10.67 4.80
C PRO A 34 5.60 9.58 5.45
N ASN A 35 5.06 8.86 6.44
CA ASN A 35 5.70 7.75 7.12
C ASN A 35 5.56 6.39 6.42
N ASN A 36 4.72 6.28 5.37
CA ASN A 36 4.46 5.01 4.72
C ASN A 36 5.71 4.39 4.11
N ALA A 37 6.60 5.22 3.54
CA ALA A 37 7.82 4.72 2.92
C ALA A 37 8.68 3.93 3.91
N LEU A 38 8.79 4.42 5.16
CA LEU A 38 9.50 3.73 6.24
C LEU A 38 8.83 2.40 6.61
N THR A 39 7.49 2.35 6.66
CA THR A 39 6.76 1.11 7.01
C THR A 39 6.72 0.08 5.89
N GLU A 40 6.84 0.50 4.63
CA GLU A 40 6.62 -0.33 3.45
C GLU A 40 7.91 -0.78 2.76
N GLY A 41 9.06 -0.31 3.24
CA GLY A 41 10.34 -0.60 2.61
C GLY A 41 10.58 0.15 1.30
N ARG A 42 10.08 1.38 1.22
CA ARG A 42 10.35 2.30 0.11
C ARG A 42 11.35 3.36 0.56
N SER A 43 12.05 3.97 -0.40
CA SER A 43 12.87 5.15 -0.11
C SER A 43 11.94 6.29 0.31
N PRO A 44 12.04 6.85 1.53
CA PRO A 44 11.34 8.08 1.84
C PRO A 44 11.85 9.16 0.88
N SER A 45 10.92 9.88 0.23
CA SER A 45 11.29 11.06 -0.54
C SER A 45 11.73 12.13 0.47
N LEU A 46 13.05 12.23 0.64
CA LEU A 46 13.69 13.17 1.56
C LEU A 46 13.29 14.60 1.17
N LEU A 47 13.26 14.88 -0.14
CA LEU A 47 12.81 16.17 -0.67
C LEU A 47 11.35 16.47 -0.34
N ASP A 48 10.44 15.50 -0.49
CA ASP A 48 9.01 15.68 -0.18
C ASP A 48 8.79 15.97 1.32
N SER A 49 9.52 15.26 2.18
CA SER A 49 9.48 15.50 3.63
C SER A 49 9.92 16.92 3.98
N LEU A 50 10.93 17.45 3.29
CA LEU A 50 11.48 18.78 3.53
C LEU A 50 10.64 19.91 2.92
N THR A 51 10.07 19.72 1.73
CA THR A 51 9.24 20.74 1.06
C THR A 51 7.86 20.86 1.69
N HIS A 52 7.26 19.76 2.16
CA HIS A 52 5.96 19.78 2.83
C HIS A 52 5.99 20.29 4.28
N THR A 53 7.15 20.38 4.92
CA THR A 53 7.27 21.05 6.23
C THR A 53 6.91 22.54 6.18
N HIS A 54 6.99 23.17 5.00
CA HIS A 54 6.78 24.60 4.85
C HIS A 54 5.36 25.01 4.45
N SER A 55 4.46 24.07 4.11
CA SER A 55 3.13 24.38 3.59
C SER A 55 1.94 24.01 4.50
N THR A 56 2.19 23.58 5.75
CA THR A 56 1.10 23.40 6.72
C THR A 56 1.02 24.62 7.63
N ASP A 57 -0.06 25.37 7.45
CA ASP A 57 -0.43 26.56 8.20
C ASP A 57 -0.21 26.40 9.71
N SER A 58 0.42 27.43 10.26
CA SER A 58 0.34 27.84 11.64
C SER A 58 -1.08 27.69 12.22
N ASN A 59 -1.26 26.78 13.18
CA ASN A 59 -2.14 26.99 14.35
C ASN A 59 -2.09 25.80 15.31
N VAL A 60 -1.10 25.81 16.22
CA VAL A 60 -1.24 25.17 17.54
C VAL A 60 -0.74 26.17 18.58
N PRO A 61 -1.56 26.60 19.56
CA PRO A 61 -1.15 27.61 20.53
C PRO A 61 -0.22 26.99 21.57
N SER A 62 1.02 27.48 21.64
CA SER A 62 1.93 27.16 22.74
C SER A 62 1.49 27.91 24.00
N LYS A 63 1.24 27.17 25.09
CA LYS A 63 1.20 27.72 26.45
C LYS A 63 2.59 27.53 27.06
N GLY A 64 3.34 28.61 27.27
CA GLY A 64 4.62 28.54 27.98
C GLY A 64 5.48 29.82 27.98
N LYS A 65 5.05 30.81 28.76
CA LYS A 65 5.80 31.91 29.42
C LYS A 65 7.23 32.27 28.92
N GLY A 66 7.30 33.39 28.19
CA GLY A 66 7.93 34.65 28.64
C GLY A 66 9.46 34.81 28.62
N LEU A 67 9.96 35.73 27.78
CA LEU A 67 10.79 36.86 28.23
C LEU A 67 10.82 37.98 27.19
N LYS A 68 10.50 39.21 27.62
CA LYS A 68 10.58 40.45 26.83
C LYS A 68 12.04 40.76 26.45
N ARG A 69 12.29 41.13 25.19
CA ARG A 69 13.25 42.19 24.86
C ARG A 69 12.92 42.85 23.52
N SER A 70 13.14 44.16 23.49
CA SER A 70 12.56 45.17 22.63
C SER A 70 13.20 45.31 21.24
N SER A 71 12.37 45.81 20.30
CA SER A 71 12.66 46.77 19.23
C SER A 71 13.88 46.58 18.32
N SER A 72 13.64 46.37 17.03
CA SER A 72 13.84 47.42 16.01
C SER A 72 13.25 47.00 14.67
N ASN A 73 12.54 47.93 14.07
CA ASN A 73 11.80 47.84 12.82
C ASN A 73 12.77 47.89 11.62
N THR A 74 12.86 46.83 10.83
CA THR A 74 13.25 46.94 9.42
C THR A 74 12.34 46.08 8.57
N LYS A 75 11.53 46.80 7.82
CA LYS A 75 10.61 46.42 6.76
C LYS A 75 11.35 45.62 5.67
N THR A 76 11.00 44.36 5.48
CA THR A 76 11.22 43.61 4.23
C THR A 76 10.07 42.63 4.04
N GLU A 77 9.24 42.95 3.05
CA GLU A 77 8.38 42.10 2.21
C GLU A 77 8.45 40.57 2.46
N PRO A 78 7.31 39.85 2.59
CA PRO A 78 7.31 38.40 2.50
C PRO A 78 7.42 38.02 1.02
N ALA A 79 8.63 38.05 0.48
CA ALA A 79 8.90 37.46 -0.83
C ALA A 79 8.95 35.93 -0.65
N ASN A 80 8.02 35.25 -1.33
CA ASN A 80 7.98 33.81 -1.57
C ASN A 80 9.37 33.15 -1.51
N GLN A 81 9.66 32.43 -0.43
CA GLN A 81 10.79 31.50 -0.36
C GLN A 81 10.32 30.11 -0.84
N GLU A 82 9.98 30.02 -2.12
CA GLU A 82 9.88 28.73 -2.80
C GLU A 82 11.30 28.28 -3.19
N GLY A 83 11.80 27.23 -2.53
CA GLY A 83 12.88 26.40 -3.09
C GLY A 83 14.29 26.50 -2.50
N VAL A 84 14.52 27.19 -1.37
CA VAL A 84 15.83 27.11 -0.68
C VAL A 84 15.81 25.96 0.32
N PRO A 85 16.72 24.97 0.21
CA PRO A 85 16.78 23.86 1.14
C PRO A 85 17.20 24.34 2.53
N PRO A 86 16.73 23.69 3.62
CA PRO A 86 17.07 24.06 4.99
C PRO A 86 18.58 24.12 5.23
N GLU A 87 19.00 25.05 6.08
CA GLU A 87 20.41 25.34 6.37
C GLU A 87 21.19 24.10 6.87
N TYR A 88 20.52 23.18 7.58
CA TYR A 88 21.13 21.94 8.09
C TYR A 88 21.49 20.90 7.02
N ILE A 89 21.10 21.11 5.76
CA ILE A 89 21.41 20.22 4.62
C ILE A 89 22.56 20.78 3.78
N LEU A 90 22.86 22.07 3.95
CA LEU A 90 23.89 22.74 3.16
C LEU A 90 25.30 22.26 3.56
N PRO A 91 26.24 22.20 2.60
CA PRO A 91 27.63 21.85 2.88
C PRO A 91 28.23 22.87 3.86
N GLY A 92 28.73 22.39 5.00
CA GLY A 92 29.27 23.23 6.08
C GLY A 92 28.39 23.38 7.32
N ALA A 93 27.18 22.80 7.33
CA ALA A 93 26.32 22.80 8.51
C ALA A 93 26.97 22.11 9.73
N SER A 94 27.03 22.82 10.86
CA SER A 94 27.55 22.33 12.15
C SER A 94 26.57 21.42 12.87
N GLU A 95 25.26 21.68 12.75
CA GLU A 95 24.20 20.90 13.36
C GLU A 95 23.41 20.10 12.31
N ARG A 96 23.21 18.81 12.58
CA ARG A 96 22.46 17.88 11.72
C ARG A 96 21.40 17.16 12.54
N PRO A 97 20.25 17.81 12.81
CA PRO A 97 19.18 17.19 13.58
C PRO A 97 18.57 16.02 12.78
N LEU A 98 18.82 14.78 13.20
CA LEU A 98 18.28 13.57 12.55
C LEU A 98 16.75 13.56 12.46
N LEU A 99 16.07 14.18 13.43
CA LEU A 99 14.62 14.27 13.49
C LEU A 99 14.03 15.17 12.40
N ALA A 100 14.80 16.14 11.89
CA ALA A 100 14.37 17.03 10.81
C ALA A 100 14.43 16.35 9.42
N ILE A 101 15.14 15.22 9.33
CA ILE A 101 15.29 14.43 8.10
C ILE A 101 14.17 13.37 8.00
N LEU A 102 13.51 13.06 9.12
CA LEU A 102 12.42 12.09 9.15
C LEU A 102 11.07 12.78 8.88
N PRO A 103 10.17 12.12 8.13
CA PRO A 103 8.80 12.60 7.96
C PRO A 103 8.16 12.81 9.35
N HIS A 104 7.58 13.99 9.57
CA HIS A 104 6.94 14.28 10.84
C HIS A 104 5.86 13.23 11.16
N ASN A 105 5.79 12.78 12.41
CA ASN A 105 4.76 11.86 12.90
C ASN A 105 3.41 12.58 13.10
N THR A 106 3.05 13.47 12.17
CA THR A 106 1.67 13.90 12.02
C THR A 106 0.97 12.77 11.31
N ARG A 107 0.24 11.95 12.05
CA ARG A 107 -0.70 10.99 11.47
C ARG A 107 -1.64 11.82 10.61
N PRO A 108 -1.55 11.80 9.26
CA PRO A 108 -2.60 12.42 8.51
C PRO A 108 -3.83 11.61 8.86
N GLU A 109 -4.85 12.24 9.44
CA GLU A 109 -6.18 11.65 9.56
C GLU A 109 -6.73 11.53 8.14
N VAL A 110 -6.15 10.63 7.35
CA VAL A 110 -6.74 10.24 6.09
C VAL A 110 -8.07 9.62 6.47
N PRO A 111 -9.20 10.15 5.98
CA PRO A 111 -10.50 9.61 6.31
C PRO A 111 -10.51 8.15 5.90
N SER A 112 -10.43 7.26 6.90
CA SER A 112 -10.58 5.83 6.69
C SER A 112 -11.95 5.66 6.07
N SER A 113 -12.04 5.22 4.82
CA SER A 113 -13.33 5.02 4.14
C SER A 113 -13.99 3.71 4.54
N LEU A 114 -13.21 2.80 5.11
CA LEU A 114 -13.59 1.51 5.66
C LEU A 114 -12.80 1.24 6.94
N GLN A 115 -13.37 0.43 7.84
CA GLN A 115 -12.69 0.02 9.06
C GLN A 115 -11.72 -1.14 8.81
N ASP A 116 -12.16 -2.16 8.06
CA ASP A 116 -11.32 -3.29 7.68
C ASP A 116 -11.79 -3.92 6.35
N LEU A 117 -10.83 -4.45 5.60
CA LEU A 117 -11.06 -5.26 4.40
C LEU A 117 -10.01 -6.37 4.35
N SER A 118 -10.43 -7.61 4.60
CA SER A 118 -9.55 -8.76 4.77
C SER A 118 -10.13 -10.02 4.12
N LEU A 119 -9.31 -11.05 3.88
CA LEU A 119 -9.81 -12.35 3.44
C LEU A 119 -10.66 -12.97 4.56
N SER A 120 -11.78 -13.57 4.17
CA SER A 120 -12.70 -14.21 5.11
C SER A 120 -12.07 -15.47 5.69
N CYS A 121 -12.49 -15.87 6.89
CA CYS A 121 -12.06 -17.14 7.51
C CYS A 121 -12.48 -18.37 6.69
N TRP A 122 -13.45 -18.22 5.78
CA TRP A 122 -13.91 -19.26 4.85
C TRP A 122 -13.07 -19.36 3.57
N ASN A 123 -12.06 -18.51 3.40
CA ASN A 123 -11.16 -18.54 2.25
C ASN A 123 -9.94 -19.43 2.53
N PRO A 124 -9.52 -20.32 1.60
CA PRO A 124 -9.97 -20.47 0.21
C PRO A 124 -11.31 -21.20 0.05
N PRO A 125 -12.07 -20.97 -1.03
CA PRO A 125 -13.34 -21.67 -1.25
C PRO A 125 -13.18 -23.20 -1.29
N PRO A 126 -14.14 -23.96 -0.70
CA PRO A 126 -14.10 -25.42 -0.73
C PRO A 126 -14.32 -25.96 -2.16
N GLY A 127 -13.90 -27.20 -2.41
CA GLY A 127 -13.86 -27.78 -3.77
C GLY A 127 -15.19 -27.69 -4.53
N HIS A 128 -16.30 -28.02 -3.87
CA HIS A 128 -17.63 -27.94 -4.49
C HIS A 128 -18.03 -26.50 -4.88
N ARG A 129 -17.57 -25.48 -4.14
CA ARG A 129 -17.82 -24.06 -4.48
C ARG A 129 -16.91 -23.56 -5.57
N LYS A 130 -15.65 -24.03 -5.62
CA LYS A 130 -14.74 -23.76 -6.75
C LYS A 130 -15.33 -24.26 -8.07
N LEU A 131 -15.93 -25.46 -8.08
CA LEU A 131 -16.64 -26.00 -9.25
C LEU A 131 -17.87 -25.16 -9.64
N GLN A 132 -18.52 -24.51 -8.67
CA GLN A 132 -19.62 -23.56 -8.91
C GLN A 132 -19.13 -22.16 -9.32
N GLY A 133 -17.82 -21.94 -9.38
CA GLY A 133 -17.22 -20.68 -9.84
C GLY A 133 -16.89 -19.68 -8.73
N ASP A 134 -16.87 -20.06 -7.45
CA ASP A 134 -16.42 -19.14 -6.40
C ASP A 134 -14.88 -19.02 -6.41
N PHE A 135 -14.38 -17.80 -6.48
CA PHE A 135 -12.95 -17.49 -6.54
C PHE A 135 -12.36 -17.17 -5.17
N LEU A 136 -12.97 -16.22 -4.44
CA LEU A 136 -12.46 -15.67 -3.19
C LEU A 136 -13.62 -15.27 -2.28
N TYR A 137 -13.39 -15.37 -0.98
CA TYR A 137 -14.26 -14.78 0.04
C TYR A 137 -13.49 -13.74 0.86
N PHE A 138 -14.10 -12.58 1.06
CA PHE A 138 -13.50 -11.50 1.85
C PHE A 138 -14.53 -10.84 2.74
N THR A 139 -14.07 -10.41 3.90
CA THR A 139 -14.86 -9.77 4.94
C THR A 139 -14.60 -8.27 4.90
N LEU A 140 -15.68 -7.52 4.90
CA LEU A 140 -15.72 -6.06 4.91
C LEU A 140 -16.27 -5.60 6.26
N VAL A 141 -15.61 -4.63 6.87
CA VAL A 141 -16.15 -3.88 8.00
C VAL A 141 -16.21 -2.41 7.63
N THR A 142 -17.42 -1.88 7.52
CA THR A 142 -17.65 -0.49 7.14
C THR A 142 -17.53 0.44 8.34
N LEU A 143 -17.36 1.75 8.11
CA LEU A 143 -17.31 2.74 9.20
C LEU A 143 -18.63 2.83 9.98
N GLU A 144 -19.74 2.47 9.34
CA GLU A 144 -21.05 2.39 9.97
C GLU A 144 -21.19 1.17 10.90
N GLY A 145 -20.11 0.40 11.11
CA GLY A 145 -20.07 -0.78 11.98
C GLY A 145 -20.72 -2.01 11.35
N ARG A 146 -21.03 -2.00 10.05
CA ARG A 146 -21.63 -3.15 9.36
C ARG A 146 -20.53 -4.11 8.93
N LYS A 147 -20.67 -5.37 9.34
CA LYS A 147 -19.81 -6.47 8.90
C LYS A 147 -20.52 -7.31 7.85
N CYS A 148 -19.87 -7.48 6.71
CA CYS A 148 -20.43 -8.12 5.53
C CYS A 148 -19.40 -9.06 4.91
N ASP A 149 -19.83 -10.21 4.39
CA ASP A 149 -18.98 -11.13 3.64
C ASP A 149 -19.32 -11.06 2.14
N ILE A 150 -18.29 -10.97 1.30
CA ILE A 150 -18.38 -10.80 -0.15
C ILE A 150 -17.77 -12.02 -0.83
N THR A 151 -18.44 -12.48 -1.89
CA THR A 151 -17.97 -13.55 -2.78
C THR A 151 -17.57 -12.97 -4.13
N SER A 152 -16.41 -13.40 -4.62
CA SER A 152 -15.98 -13.17 -6.01
C SER A 152 -16.28 -14.39 -6.87
N CYS A 153 -16.79 -14.19 -8.08
CA CYS A 153 -17.15 -15.21 -9.05
C CYS A 153 -17.01 -14.68 -10.50
N PRO A 154 -17.19 -15.50 -11.56
CA PRO A 154 -17.13 -15.04 -12.95
C PRO A 154 -18.10 -13.91 -13.29
N ARG A 155 -19.19 -13.75 -12.53
CA ARG A 155 -20.17 -12.67 -12.72
C ARG A 155 -19.75 -11.35 -12.05
N GLY A 156 -18.70 -11.36 -11.23
CA GLY A 156 -18.24 -10.22 -10.43
C GLY A 156 -18.28 -10.51 -8.93
N PHE A 157 -18.73 -9.52 -8.15
CA PHE A 157 -18.74 -9.51 -6.71
C PHE A 157 -20.18 -9.35 -6.18
N PHE A 158 -20.51 -10.05 -5.10
CA PHE A 158 -21.80 -9.93 -4.43
C PHE A 158 -21.67 -10.28 -2.94
N LEU A 159 -22.59 -9.78 -2.11
CA LEU A 159 -22.67 -10.15 -0.70
C LEU A 159 -23.27 -11.54 -0.54
N ASN A 160 -22.58 -12.40 0.21
CA ASN A 160 -23.15 -13.66 0.66
C ASN A 160 -23.82 -13.49 2.04
N ARG A 161 -24.37 -14.58 2.58
CA ARG A 161 -25.04 -14.61 3.88
C ARG A 161 -24.15 -15.25 4.96
N SER A 162 -22.87 -15.44 4.64
CA SER A 162 -21.91 -16.00 5.59
C SER A 162 -21.72 -15.04 6.76
N THR A 163 -21.36 -15.64 7.88
CA THR A 163 -20.93 -14.95 9.10
C THR A 163 -19.64 -15.60 9.58
N VAL A 164 -19.04 -15.06 10.65
CA VAL A 164 -17.80 -15.62 11.22
C VAL A 164 -17.97 -17.08 11.65
N GLY A 165 -19.16 -17.46 12.14
CA GLY A 165 -19.43 -18.80 12.66
C GLY A 165 -20.18 -19.73 11.71
N VAL A 166 -20.86 -19.21 10.68
CA VAL A 166 -21.68 -20.02 9.77
C VAL A 166 -21.41 -19.63 8.33
N PHE A 167 -21.03 -20.61 7.52
CA PHE A 167 -20.84 -20.44 6.08
C PHE A 167 -22.17 -20.57 5.33
N ASP A 168 -22.62 -19.49 4.70
CA ASP A 168 -23.78 -19.49 3.81
C ASP A 168 -23.47 -18.70 2.53
N PRO A 169 -23.07 -19.39 1.45
CA PRO A 169 -22.54 -18.73 0.27
C PRO A 169 -23.65 -18.26 -0.70
N ARG A 170 -24.92 -18.31 -0.27
CA ARG A 170 -26.05 -17.78 -1.05
C ARG A 170 -26.02 -16.25 -1.06
N PRO A 171 -26.45 -15.61 -2.16
CA PRO A 171 -26.50 -14.16 -2.22
C PRO A 171 -27.47 -13.58 -1.19
N ALA A 172 -27.09 -12.46 -0.56
CA ALA A 172 -27.97 -11.69 0.31
C ALA A 172 -29.15 -11.10 -0.50
N SER A 173 -30.32 -11.00 0.12
CA SER A 173 -31.57 -10.63 -0.56
C SER A 173 -31.55 -9.24 -1.22
N SER A 174 -30.72 -8.32 -0.73
CA SER A 174 -30.58 -6.95 -1.24
C SER A 174 -29.22 -6.68 -1.90
N SER A 175 -28.48 -7.73 -2.30
CA SER A 175 -27.16 -7.54 -2.91
C SER A 175 -27.25 -7.47 -4.43
N PRO A 176 -26.91 -6.33 -5.05
CA PRO A 176 -26.60 -6.33 -6.47
C PRO A 176 -25.36 -7.20 -6.72
N VAL A 177 -25.27 -7.77 -7.92
CA VAL A 177 -24.02 -8.34 -8.44
C VAL A 177 -23.31 -7.24 -9.21
N SER A 178 -22.11 -6.87 -8.79
CA SER A 178 -21.33 -5.79 -9.39
C SER A 178 -20.03 -6.33 -9.97
N HIS A 179 -19.68 -5.93 -11.19
CA HIS A 179 -18.42 -6.33 -11.82
C HIS A 179 -17.20 -5.58 -11.23
N CYS A 180 -17.44 -4.37 -10.73
CA CYS A 180 -16.45 -3.57 -10.02
C CYS A 180 -16.66 -3.65 -8.50
N LEU A 181 -15.59 -3.92 -7.76
CA LEU A 181 -15.65 -3.99 -6.30
C LEU A 181 -15.97 -2.62 -5.68
N THR A 182 -15.43 -1.52 -6.21
CA THR A 182 -15.74 -0.18 -5.69
C THR A 182 -17.22 0.17 -5.79
N ASP A 183 -17.91 -0.34 -6.82
CA ASP A 183 -19.33 -0.06 -7.02
C ASP A 183 -20.17 -0.83 -6.00
N LEU A 184 -19.81 -2.09 -5.72
CA LEU A 184 -20.41 -2.87 -4.65
C LEU A 184 -20.19 -2.19 -3.30
N LEU A 185 -18.97 -1.77 -3.00
CA LEU A 185 -18.63 -1.08 -1.76
C LEU A 185 -19.41 0.24 -1.61
N SER A 186 -19.58 0.99 -2.71
CA SER A 186 -20.37 2.22 -2.73
C SER A 186 -21.88 1.98 -2.52
N HIS A 187 -22.38 0.80 -2.88
CA HIS A 187 -23.75 0.39 -2.57
C HIS A 187 -23.91 -0.03 -1.10
N ILE A 188 -22.88 -0.64 -0.51
CA ILE A 188 -22.90 -1.12 0.88
C ILE A 188 -22.75 0.03 1.87
N SER A 189 -21.80 0.94 1.62
CA SER A 189 -21.45 2.05 2.53
C SER A 189 -21.58 3.40 1.80
N PRO A 190 -22.53 4.26 2.20
CA PRO A 190 -22.61 5.63 1.69
C PRO A 190 -21.38 6.45 2.09
N ALA A 191 -20.76 6.18 3.26
CA ALA A 191 -19.52 6.85 3.65
C ALA A 191 -18.37 6.51 2.69
N PHE A 192 -18.24 5.23 2.30
CA PHE A 192 -17.28 4.82 1.28
C PHE A 192 -17.52 5.53 -0.04
N LYS A 193 -18.77 5.67 -0.47
CA LYS A 193 -19.11 6.39 -1.72
C LYS A 193 -18.65 7.84 -1.71
N GLN A 194 -18.82 8.54 -0.59
CA GLN A 194 -18.34 9.93 -0.43
C GLN A 194 -16.81 10.00 -0.37
N ALA A 195 -16.16 9.06 0.30
CA ALA A 195 -14.71 9.00 0.36
C ALA A 195 -14.09 8.56 -0.98
N LEU A 196 -14.80 7.79 -1.81
CA LEU A 196 -14.26 7.32 -3.09
C LEU A 196 -13.95 8.47 -4.04
N THR A 197 -14.74 9.55 -4.03
CA THR A 197 -14.47 10.72 -4.88
C THR A 197 -13.20 11.44 -4.46
N THR A 198 -12.93 11.56 -3.15
CA THR A 198 -11.69 12.16 -2.65
C THR A 198 -10.49 11.25 -2.91
N LEU A 199 -10.65 9.93 -2.75
CA LEU A 199 -9.61 8.94 -3.04
C LEU A 199 -9.24 8.90 -4.52
N ARG A 200 -10.20 9.07 -5.44
CA ARG A 200 -9.94 9.11 -6.89
C ARG A 200 -9.31 10.43 -7.36
N ALA A 201 -9.64 11.53 -6.70
CA ALA A 201 -9.03 12.84 -6.98
C ALA A 201 -7.60 12.96 -6.42
N ARG A 202 -7.17 12.00 -5.58
CA ARG A 202 -5.83 12.00 -5.00
C ARG A 202 -4.76 11.86 -6.10
N PRO A 203 -3.75 12.75 -6.13
CA PRO A 203 -2.60 12.60 -7.01
C PRO A 203 -1.93 11.25 -6.77
N GLN A 204 -1.59 10.55 -7.85
CA GLN A 204 -0.73 9.37 -7.75
C GLN A 204 0.71 9.85 -7.59
N LEU A 205 1.45 9.24 -6.66
CA LEU A 205 2.87 9.48 -6.54
C LEU A 205 3.59 9.03 -7.82
N PRO A 206 4.65 9.73 -8.26
CA PRO A 206 5.45 9.30 -9.39
C PRO A 206 6.03 7.89 -9.16
N PRO A 207 6.20 7.06 -10.20
CA PRO A 207 6.64 5.67 -10.05
C PRO A 207 7.93 5.48 -9.26
N VAL A 208 8.86 6.46 -9.34
CA VAL A 208 10.12 6.46 -8.62
C VAL A 208 9.94 6.49 -7.09
N GLU A 209 8.90 7.14 -6.58
CA GLU A 209 8.62 7.24 -5.14
C GLU A 209 7.83 6.04 -4.61
N VAL A 210 7.18 5.29 -5.50
CA VAL A 210 6.41 4.08 -5.16
C VAL A 210 7.28 2.82 -5.28
N MET A 211 8.48 2.94 -5.86
CA MET A 211 9.42 1.84 -6.05
C MET A 211 9.94 1.33 -4.71
N LEU A 212 9.90 0.01 -4.53
CA LEU A 212 10.54 -0.64 -3.37
C LEU A 212 12.05 -0.51 -3.51
N THR A 213 12.72 -0.20 -2.40
CA THR A 213 14.19 -0.16 -2.39
C THR A 213 14.74 -1.57 -2.24
N PRO A 214 15.82 -1.94 -2.97
CA PRO A 214 16.50 -3.20 -2.76
C PRO A 214 17.26 -3.24 -1.42
N TYR A 215 17.46 -2.09 -0.79
CA TYR A 215 18.16 -1.95 0.49
C TYR A 215 17.23 -2.18 1.68
N CYS A 216 17.82 -2.65 2.80
CA CYS A 216 17.12 -2.78 4.06
C CYS A 216 16.60 -1.41 4.51
N THR A 217 15.30 -1.35 4.83
CA THR A 217 14.66 -0.12 5.30
C THR A 217 14.52 -0.13 6.82
N LEU A 218 14.76 1.03 7.42
CA LEU A 218 14.71 1.22 8.86
C LEU A 218 13.26 1.42 9.32
N SER A 219 12.43 0.39 9.17
CA SER A 219 11.00 0.42 9.52
C SER A 219 10.72 0.78 10.98
N TRP A 220 11.69 0.57 11.87
CA TRP A 220 11.64 0.98 13.28
C TRP A 220 11.71 2.50 13.50
N LEU A 221 12.12 3.28 12.49
CA LEU A 221 12.06 4.75 12.51
C LEU A 221 10.65 5.29 12.21
N GLY A 222 9.78 4.44 11.64
CA GLY A 222 8.39 4.80 11.40
C GLY A 222 7.57 4.82 12.70
N PRO A 223 6.36 5.41 12.69
CA PRO A 223 5.45 5.39 13.83
C PRO A 223 5.21 3.95 14.29
N PRO A 224 5.16 3.68 15.61
CA PRO A 224 4.85 2.36 16.14
C PRO A 224 3.45 1.96 15.66
N SER A 225 3.44 1.20 14.57
CA SER A 225 2.22 0.71 13.97
C SER A 225 1.81 -0.51 14.78
N ALA A 226 0.56 -0.54 15.26
CA ALA A 226 0.00 -1.69 16.00
C ALA A 226 0.03 -3.02 15.22
N SER A 227 0.46 -2.99 13.96
CA SER A 227 0.76 -4.17 13.15
C SER A 227 2.28 -4.32 13.04
N HIS A 228 2.88 -5.11 13.92
CA HIS A 228 4.25 -5.66 13.77
C HIS A 228 4.40 -6.59 12.54
N SER A 229 3.50 -6.51 11.56
CA SER A 229 3.62 -7.27 10.33
C SER A 229 4.45 -6.43 9.36
N HIS A 230 5.73 -6.76 9.26
CA HIS A 230 6.62 -6.35 8.16
C HIS A 230 6.09 -6.76 6.76
N ARG A 231 4.86 -7.26 6.65
CA ARG A 231 4.25 -7.69 5.40
C ARG A 231 3.11 -6.75 5.04
N ASN A 232 3.25 -6.15 3.85
CA ASN A 232 2.21 -5.40 3.17
C ASN A 232 0.87 -6.17 3.24
N PRO A 233 -0.27 -5.51 3.54
CA PRO A 233 -1.58 -6.17 3.53
C PRO A 233 -1.85 -6.93 2.22
N LEU A 234 -1.30 -6.47 1.08
CA LEU A 234 -1.34 -7.22 -0.19
C LEU A 234 -0.60 -8.57 -0.11
N SER A 235 0.57 -8.62 0.52
CA SER A 235 1.34 -9.85 0.73
C SER A 235 0.64 -10.80 1.70
N ARG A 236 -0.06 -10.28 2.73
CA ARG A 236 -0.91 -11.10 3.62
C ARG A 236 -2.06 -11.78 2.89
N LEU A 237 -2.55 -11.19 1.80
CA LEU A 237 -3.66 -11.70 1.01
C LEU A 237 -3.19 -12.51 -0.22
N GLY A 238 -1.88 -12.77 -0.35
CA GLY A 238 -1.30 -13.46 -1.51
C GLY A 238 -1.54 -12.71 -2.83
N LEU A 239 -1.67 -11.40 -2.73
CA LEU A 239 -2.09 -10.50 -3.80
C LEU A 239 -0.96 -9.60 -4.31
N ASP A 240 0.19 -9.72 -3.67
CA ASP A 240 1.38 -9.02 -4.06
C ASP A 240 1.81 -9.50 -5.44
N GLN A 241 1.57 -8.68 -6.46
CA GLN A 241 2.07 -8.96 -7.80
C GLN A 241 3.61 -8.94 -7.85
N HIS A 242 4.28 -8.40 -6.83
CA HIS A 242 5.73 -8.29 -6.74
C HIS A 242 6.39 -9.49 -6.06
N SER A 243 5.64 -10.50 -5.61
CA SER A 243 6.26 -11.73 -5.09
C SER A 243 7.02 -12.51 -6.16
N GLY A 244 6.80 -12.23 -7.45
CA GLY A 244 7.64 -12.73 -8.56
C GLY A 244 8.88 -11.89 -8.85
N ALA A 245 9.03 -10.73 -8.19
CA ALA A 245 10.16 -9.81 -8.30
C ALA A 245 10.88 -9.62 -6.96
N GLN A 246 10.55 -10.43 -5.94
CA GLN A 246 11.42 -10.57 -4.80
C GLN A 246 12.65 -11.32 -5.31
N ALA A 247 13.79 -10.61 -5.38
CA ALA A 247 15.07 -11.26 -5.63
C ALA A 247 15.16 -12.47 -4.68
N PRO A 248 15.59 -13.64 -5.17
CA PRO A 248 15.63 -14.83 -4.35
C PRO A 248 16.39 -14.53 -3.06
N ASP A 249 15.87 -15.04 -1.93
CA ASP A 249 16.50 -14.83 -0.63
C ASP A 249 17.97 -15.28 -0.73
N TRP A 250 18.89 -14.60 -0.05
CA TRP A 250 20.31 -14.97 -0.06
C TRP A 250 20.50 -16.47 0.19
N ASN A 251 19.67 -17.03 1.08
CA ASN A 251 19.66 -18.45 1.38
C ASN A 251 19.21 -19.31 0.19
N GLU A 252 18.18 -18.90 -0.56
CA GLU A 252 17.73 -19.58 -1.78
C GLU A 252 18.78 -19.48 -2.90
N GLU A 253 19.39 -18.30 -3.10
CA GLU A 253 20.45 -18.10 -4.10
C GLU A 253 21.69 -18.94 -3.78
N LEU A 254 22.12 -18.92 -2.52
CA LEU A 254 23.27 -19.71 -2.06
C LEU A 254 22.99 -21.21 -2.17
N GLN A 255 21.78 -21.65 -1.80
CA GLN A 255 21.41 -23.06 -1.89
C GLN A 255 21.30 -23.50 -3.36
N ALA A 256 20.73 -22.69 -4.24
CA ALA A 256 20.68 -22.97 -5.67
C ALA A 256 22.08 -23.06 -6.29
N ALA A 257 23.00 -22.15 -5.93
CA ALA A 257 24.39 -22.23 -6.34
C ALA A 257 25.08 -23.49 -5.78
N ARG A 258 24.72 -23.90 -4.56
CA ARG A 258 25.23 -25.13 -3.92
C ARG A 258 24.65 -26.43 -4.47
N ASP A 259 23.54 -26.39 -5.18
CA ASP A 259 22.90 -27.57 -5.77
C ASP A 259 23.32 -27.81 -7.24
N LEU A 260 24.11 -26.90 -7.82
CA LEU A 260 24.65 -27.06 -9.18
C LEU A 260 25.54 -28.32 -9.30
N PRO A 261 25.46 -29.04 -10.44
CA PRO A 261 26.22 -30.26 -10.69
C PRO A 261 27.74 -30.02 -10.66
N GLN A 262 28.51 -31.07 -10.43
CA GLN A 262 29.98 -31.02 -10.25
C GLN A 262 30.73 -32.08 -11.07
N GLY A 263 30.06 -32.76 -12.01
CA GLY A 263 30.61 -33.89 -12.73
C GLY A 263 31.72 -33.49 -13.70
N SER A 264 31.56 -32.34 -14.38
CA SER A 264 32.54 -31.82 -15.33
C SER A 264 33.29 -30.59 -14.79
N MET A 265 34.47 -30.31 -15.36
CA MET A 265 35.23 -29.09 -15.04
C MET A 265 34.45 -27.82 -15.35
N GLU A 266 33.66 -27.83 -16.43
CA GLU A 266 32.82 -26.70 -16.83
C GLU A 266 31.68 -26.45 -15.85
N GLU A 267 31.03 -27.50 -15.36
CA GLU A 267 30.01 -27.43 -14.31
C GLU A 267 30.57 -26.88 -12.99
N ARG A 268 31.77 -27.32 -12.60
CA ARG A 268 32.46 -26.79 -11.41
C ARG A 268 32.77 -25.30 -11.55
N LEU A 269 33.23 -24.87 -12.72
CA LEU A 269 33.46 -23.45 -13.03
C LEU A 269 32.17 -22.63 -12.99
N GLN A 270 31.06 -23.16 -13.51
CA GLN A 270 29.75 -22.49 -13.47
C GLN A 270 29.24 -22.35 -12.03
N ARG A 271 29.41 -23.40 -11.21
CA ARG A 271 29.11 -23.36 -9.78
C ARG A 271 29.93 -22.31 -9.04
N ASP A 272 31.24 -22.29 -9.24
CA ASP A 272 32.13 -21.33 -8.58
C ASP A 272 31.78 -19.89 -8.97
N ARG A 273 31.44 -19.64 -10.25
CA ARG A 273 30.94 -18.33 -10.71
C ARG A 273 29.62 -17.95 -10.03
N ALA A 274 28.68 -18.87 -9.92
CA ALA A 274 27.40 -18.62 -9.24
C ALA A 274 27.61 -18.30 -7.76
N LEU A 275 28.46 -19.04 -7.05
CA LEU A 275 28.81 -18.77 -5.65
C LEU A 275 29.46 -17.40 -5.47
N LEU A 276 30.41 -17.06 -6.35
CA LEU A 276 31.06 -15.74 -6.32
C LEU A 276 30.05 -14.61 -6.57
N GLN A 277 29.12 -14.79 -7.50
CA GLN A 277 28.06 -13.81 -7.78
C GLN A 277 27.16 -13.58 -6.57
N VAL A 278 26.76 -14.65 -5.86
CA VAL A 278 25.98 -14.55 -4.61
C VAL A 278 26.78 -13.86 -3.50
N HIS A 279 28.08 -14.15 -3.39
CA HIS A 279 28.92 -13.49 -2.39
C HIS A 279 29.09 -11.99 -2.66
N THR A 280 29.25 -11.58 -3.92
CA THR A 280 29.44 -10.17 -4.28
C THR A 280 28.14 -9.37 -4.29
N SER A 281 26.99 -10.00 -4.56
CA SER A 281 25.70 -9.30 -4.57
C SER A 281 25.20 -8.92 -3.17
N HIS A 282 25.62 -9.63 -2.12
CA HIS A 282 25.15 -9.44 -0.75
C HIS A 282 26.22 -8.87 0.23
N SER A 283 27.41 -8.53 -0.24
CA SER A 283 28.53 -8.05 0.61
C SER A 283 28.64 -6.52 0.76
N LEU A 284 27.54 -5.78 0.89
CA LEU A 284 27.53 -4.33 1.15
C LEU A 284 26.57 -3.94 2.27
#